data_AF-A0AAJ7E3P5-F1
#
_entry.id   AF-A0AAJ7E3P5-F1
#
_cell.length_a   1.000
_cell.length_b   1.000
_cell.length_c   1.000
_cell.angle_alpha   90.00
_cell.angle_beta   90.00
_cell.angle_gamma   90.00
#
_symmetry.space_group_name_H-M   'P 1'
#
loop_
_entity.id
_entity.type
_entity.pdbx_description
1 polymer ?
#
loop_
_entity_poly.entity_id
_entity_poly.type
_entity_poly.pdbx_seq_one_letter_code
_entity_poly.pdbx_strand_id
1 'polypeptide(L)'
;MYLFIILAALCSASFAVQEIQNGAVGDEVCKEYNTYYKIQGSCDSYVECNAYKATYKTCPDGLYFMRDVQWPTYPCAYPSDAQCEYNDQPQRAVSSAECKTQYGFFASPLATRSDCGKYRMCVEGKAFEM
;
A
#
# COMPACT_ATOMS: atom_id res chain seq x y z
N MET A 1 5.06 -18.88 56.46
CA MET A 1 4.87 -20.29 56.08
C MET A 1 3.54 -20.33 55.33
N TYR A 2 3.41 -20.09 54.03
CA TYR A 2 4.15 -20.40 52.79
C TYR A 2 4.13 -19.12 51.90
N LEU A 3 5.13 -18.65 51.14
CA LEU A 3 6.16 -19.24 50.27
C LEU A 3 5.61 -20.21 49.22
N PHE A 4 5.14 -19.70 48.06
CA PHE A 4 5.24 -20.30 46.70
C PHE A 4 4.82 -19.20 45.69
N ILE A 5 5.77 -18.45 45.09
CA ILE A 5 6.35 -18.70 43.75
C ILE A 5 5.33 -18.35 42.63
N ILE A 6 5.37 -17.13 42.09
CA ILE A 6 5.97 -16.76 40.78
C ILE A 6 5.67 -17.80 39.69
N LEU A 7 4.89 -17.45 38.65
CA LEU A 7 4.82 -18.02 37.28
C LEU A 7 3.39 -17.81 36.76
N ALA A 8 3.07 -17.14 35.66
CA ALA A 8 3.87 -16.63 34.57
C ALA A 8 3.14 -15.40 34.01
N ALA A 9 3.84 -14.26 33.93
CA ALA A 9 3.46 -13.22 33.00
C ALA A 9 3.62 -13.83 31.60
N LEU A 10 2.51 -14.34 31.05
CA LEU A 10 2.41 -14.70 29.64
C LEU A 10 2.54 -13.39 28.85
N CYS A 11 3.79 -13.01 28.62
CA CYS A 11 4.16 -12.05 27.60
C CYS A 11 3.84 -12.75 26.28
N SER A 12 2.61 -12.56 25.81
CA SER A 12 2.22 -12.89 24.46
C SER A 12 3.15 -12.10 23.54
N ALA A 13 4.23 -12.75 23.11
CA ALA A 13 4.99 -12.34 21.93
C ALA A 13 4.08 -12.60 20.74
N SER A 14 3.10 -11.71 20.57
CA SER A 14 2.42 -11.56 19.30
C SER A 14 3.53 -11.20 18.31
N PHE A 15 3.73 -12.04 17.30
CA PHE A 15 4.47 -11.64 16.11
C PHE A 15 3.68 -10.49 15.50
N ALA A 16 3.97 -9.27 15.96
CA ALA A 16 3.40 -8.06 15.42
C ALA A 16 3.95 -7.97 13.99
N VAL A 17 3.06 -8.12 13.02
CA VAL A 17 3.29 -7.53 11.71
C VAL A 17 3.71 -6.08 11.98
N GLN A 18 4.90 -5.73 11.50
CA GLN A 18 5.60 -4.53 11.92
C GLN A 18 4.99 -3.33 11.19
N GLU A 19 3.88 -2.83 11.71
CA GLU A 19 3.18 -1.70 11.14
C GLU A 19 3.61 -0.38 11.80
N ILE A 20 3.82 0.65 10.99
CA ILE A 20 4.26 1.97 11.47
C ILE A 20 3.04 2.83 11.70
N GLN A 21 2.94 3.41 12.90
CA GLN A 21 1.92 4.40 13.24
C GLN A 21 2.06 5.62 12.32
N ASN A 22 0.93 6.11 11.81
CA ASN A 22 0.88 7.30 10.97
C ASN A 22 1.61 8.48 11.63
N GLY A 23 2.72 8.92 11.04
CA GLY A 23 3.54 10.05 11.52
C GLY A 23 4.87 9.69 12.19
N ALA A 24 5.17 8.41 12.44
CA ALA A 24 6.48 7.97 12.93
C ALA A 24 7.45 7.77 11.74
N VAL A 25 8.02 8.85 11.22
CA VAL A 25 9.06 8.80 10.18
C VAL A 25 10.40 9.19 10.78
N GLY A 26 11.08 8.19 11.35
CA GLY A 26 12.47 8.30 11.83
C GLY A 26 13.27 7.07 11.39
N ASP A 27 14.60 7.20 11.31
CA ASP A 27 15.49 6.09 10.90
C ASP A 27 15.37 4.85 11.81
N GLU A 28 14.89 5.05 13.04
CA GLU A 28 14.56 4.01 14.02
C GLU A 28 13.51 2.98 13.55
N VAL A 29 12.73 3.33 12.52
CA VAL A 29 11.79 2.41 11.84
C VAL A 29 12.54 1.29 11.11
N CYS A 30 13.69 1.61 10.51
CA CYS A 30 14.42 0.71 9.63
C CYS A 30 15.20 -0.32 10.44
N LYS A 31 14.56 -1.45 10.74
CA LYS A 31 15.23 -2.58 11.40
C LYS A 31 16.13 -3.36 10.44
N GLU A 32 15.81 -3.32 9.16
CA GLU A 32 16.53 -4.03 8.10
C GLU A 32 17.20 -3.03 7.14
N TYR A 33 18.28 -3.47 6.48
CA TYR A 33 19.11 -2.60 5.62
C TYR A 33 18.31 -2.04 4.45
N ASN A 34 17.62 -2.90 3.70
CA ASN A 34 16.85 -2.56 2.50
C ASN A 34 15.51 -3.30 2.48
N THR A 35 14.42 -2.59 2.77
CA THR A 35 13.09 -3.20 2.85
C THR A 35 11.99 -2.14 2.70
N TYR A 36 10.76 -2.60 2.56
CA TYR A 36 9.57 -1.76 2.55
C TYR A 36 8.69 -2.05 3.78
N TYR A 37 8.19 -1.00 4.42
CA TYR A 37 7.25 -1.10 5.52
C TYR A 37 5.92 -0.44 5.18
N LYS A 38 4.82 -1.09 5.56
CA LYS A 38 3.47 -0.55 5.43
C LYS A 38 3.19 0.50 6.51
N ILE A 39 2.44 1.52 6.16
CA ILE A 39 1.94 2.53 7.07
C ILE A 39 0.48 2.23 7.43
N GLN A 40 0.13 2.26 8.71
CA GLN A 40 -1.25 2.03 9.15
C GLN A 40 -2.16 3.17 8.71
N GLY A 41 -3.36 2.85 8.22
CA GLY A 41 -4.38 3.82 7.83
C GLY A 41 -4.25 4.32 6.39
N SER A 42 -3.28 3.84 5.61
CA SER A 42 -3.09 4.24 4.20
C SER A 42 -2.90 3.04 3.29
N CYS A 43 -3.64 2.99 2.18
CA CYS A 43 -3.56 1.91 1.19
C CYS A 43 -2.29 1.98 0.32
N ASP A 44 -1.72 3.17 0.21
CA ASP A 44 -0.82 3.59 -0.85
C ASP A 44 0.44 4.26 -0.31
N SER A 45 0.51 4.53 1.00
CA SER A 45 1.71 5.05 1.64
C SER A 45 2.52 3.95 2.30
N TYR A 46 3.84 4.07 2.18
CA TYR A 46 4.82 3.12 2.67
C TYR A 46 6.11 3.83 3.04
N VAL A 47 6.94 3.17 3.85
CA VAL A 47 8.30 3.61 4.13
C VAL A 47 9.27 2.73 3.36
N GLU A 48 10.12 3.35 2.55
CA GLU A 48 11.28 2.70 1.97
C GLU A 48 12.48 2.90 2.91
N CYS A 49 13.06 1.80 3.35
CA CYS A 49 14.33 1.78 4.04
C CYS A 49 15.42 1.48 3.02
N ASN A 50 16.34 2.42 2.86
CA ASN A 50 17.53 2.26 2.02
C ASN A 50 18.77 2.57 2.86
N ALA A 51 19.63 1.57 3.07
CA ALA A 51 20.78 1.67 3.96
C ALA A 51 20.43 2.20 5.36
N TYR A 52 19.39 1.63 5.97
CA TYR A 52 18.80 2.05 7.27
C TYR A 52 18.19 3.45 7.31
N LYS A 53 18.10 4.15 6.18
CA LYS A 53 17.48 5.47 6.10
C LYS A 53 16.02 5.36 5.72
N ALA A 54 15.13 5.83 6.60
CA ALA A 54 13.69 5.77 6.38
C ALA A 54 13.24 6.91 5.45
N THR A 55 12.54 6.58 4.37
CA THR A 55 11.93 7.55 3.47
C THR A 55 10.44 7.25 3.31
N TYR A 56 9.60 8.20 3.73
CA TYR A 56 8.17 8.13 3.46
C TYR A 56 7.90 8.30 1.97
N LYS A 57 7.11 7.39 1.40
CA LYS A 57 6.70 7.41 0.00
C LYS A 57 5.22 7.09 -0.12
N THR A 58 4.64 7.56 -1.21
CA THR A 58 3.26 7.27 -1.57
C THR A 58 3.23 6.80 -3.02
N CYS A 59 2.49 5.73 -3.28
CA CYS A 59 2.23 5.24 -4.62
C CYS A 59 1.48 6.30 -5.45
N PRO A 60 1.60 6.28 -6.79
CA PRO A 60 0.78 7.11 -7.65
C PRO A 60 -0.72 6.87 -7.43
N ASP A 61 -1.52 7.89 -7.66
CA ASP A 61 -2.97 7.81 -7.49
C ASP A 61 -3.58 6.70 -8.35
N GLY A 62 -4.30 5.78 -7.69
CA GLY A 62 -4.88 4.59 -8.29
C GLY A 62 -4.02 3.32 -8.21
N LEU A 63 -2.85 3.37 -7.58
CA LEU A 63 -2.02 2.20 -7.23
C LEU A 63 -1.93 2.04 -5.71
N TYR A 64 -1.87 0.80 -5.24
CA TYR A 64 -1.76 0.45 -3.82
C TYR A 64 -0.41 -0.20 -3.51
N PHE A 65 0.02 -0.06 -2.26
CA PHE A 65 1.25 -0.66 -1.78
C PHE A 65 1.08 -2.17 -1.62
N MET A 66 1.99 -2.94 -2.23
CA MET A 66 2.04 -4.40 -2.16
C MET A 66 3.16 -4.84 -1.21
N ARG A 67 2.77 -5.55 -0.13
CA ARG A 67 3.71 -5.99 0.92
C ARG A 67 4.63 -7.13 0.49
N ASP A 68 4.24 -7.89 -0.52
CA ASP A 68 4.95 -9.10 -0.96
C ASP A 68 6.08 -8.82 -1.97
N VAL A 69 6.47 -7.55 -2.11
CA VAL A 69 7.54 -7.11 -3.01
C VAL A 69 8.87 -7.00 -2.28
N GLN A 70 9.90 -7.61 -2.87
CA GLN A 70 11.28 -7.50 -2.38
C GLN A 70 11.96 -6.26 -2.95
N TRP A 71 12.66 -5.51 -2.10
CA TRP A 71 13.53 -4.41 -2.52
C TRP A 71 14.60 -4.93 -3.50
N PRO A 72 14.94 -4.22 -4.60
CA PRO A 72 14.54 -2.84 -4.98
C PRO A 72 13.35 -2.78 -5.95
N THR A 73 12.55 -3.84 -6.05
CA THR A 73 11.43 -3.89 -6.99
C THR A 73 10.36 -2.87 -6.61
N TYR A 74 9.77 -2.23 -7.61
CA TYR A 74 8.74 -1.21 -7.39
C TYR A 74 7.52 -1.81 -6.65
N PRO A 75 7.16 -1.30 -5.46
CA PRO A 75 6.19 -1.97 -4.59
C PRO A 75 4.72 -1.54 -4.81
N CYS A 76 4.42 -0.73 -5.83
CA CYS A 76 3.06 -0.28 -6.09
C CYS A 76 2.43 -1.11 -7.22
N ALA A 77 1.22 -1.60 -7.00
CA ALA A 77 0.49 -2.40 -7.97
C ALA A 77 -0.97 -1.94 -8.10
N TYR A 78 -1.67 -2.45 -9.11
CA TYR A 78 -3.09 -2.16 -9.29
C TYR A 78 -3.92 -2.76 -8.15
N PRO A 79 -5.11 -2.21 -7.86
CA PRO A 79 -6.02 -2.76 -6.84
C PRO A 79 -6.45 -4.23 -7.07
N SER A 80 -6.23 -4.78 -8.27
CA SER A 80 -6.42 -6.20 -8.56
C SER A 80 -5.37 -7.09 -7.90
N ASP A 81 -4.15 -6.60 -7.76
CA ASP A 81 -2.98 -7.35 -7.28
C ASP A 81 -2.60 -6.96 -5.83
N ALA A 82 -2.74 -5.67 -5.50
CA ALA A 82 -2.54 -5.14 -4.16
C ALA A 82 -3.87 -4.87 -3.47
N GLN A 83 -4.12 -5.54 -2.35
CA GLN A 83 -5.35 -5.36 -1.57
C GLN A 83 -5.14 -4.32 -0.48
N CYS A 84 -6.03 -3.32 -0.42
CA CYS A 84 -6.09 -2.41 0.71
C CYS A 84 -6.85 -3.07 1.89
N GLU A 85 -6.35 -2.88 3.11
CA GLU A 85 -7.00 -3.41 4.30
C GLU A 85 -8.21 -2.56 4.73
N TYR A 86 -9.13 -3.15 5.48
CA TYR A 86 -10.44 -2.56 5.80
C TYR A 86 -10.38 -1.16 6.47
N ASN A 87 -9.35 -0.90 7.26
CA ASN A 87 -9.19 0.39 7.98
C ASN A 87 -8.32 1.40 7.23
N ASP A 88 -7.69 0.98 6.13
CA ASP A 88 -6.78 1.83 5.37
C ASP A 88 -7.59 2.66 4.37
N GLN A 89 -7.13 3.88 4.11
CA GLN A 89 -7.75 4.77 3.15
C GLN A 89 -6.77 5.10 2.03
N PRO A 90 -7.21 5.11 0.76
CA PRO A 90 -6.38 5.56 -0.33
C PRO A 90 -6.20 7.08 -0.26
N GLN A 91 -5.15 7.60 -0.90
CA GLN A 91 -5.01 9.03 -1.12
C GLN A 91 -6.22 9.60 -1.86
N ARG A 92 -6.33 10.93 -1.82
CA ARG A 92 -7.36 11.63 -2.59
C ARG A 92 -7.12 11.42 -4.09
N ALA A 93 -8.14 10.93 -4.76
CA ALA A 93 -8.14 10.76 -6.21
C ALA A 93 -7.84 12.08 -6.94
N VAL A 94 -6.92 12.01 -7.91
CA VAL A 94 -6.58 13.11 -8.83
C VAL A 94 -7.23 12.79 -10.17
N SER A 95 -8.45 13.29 -10.34
CA SER A 95 -9.24 13.08 -11.54
C SER A 95 -8.82 13.98 -12.70
N SER A 96 -8.81 13.44 -13.92
CA SER A 96 -8.75 14.20 -15.18
C SER A 96 -10.11 14.16 -15.91
N ALA A 97 -10.17 14.73 -17.13
CA ALA A 97 -11.39 14.71 -17.94
C ALA A 97 -11.89 13.29 -18.26
N GLU A 98 -10.98 12.31 -18.35
CA GLU A 98 -11.29 10.95 -18.81
C GLU A 98 -10.96 9.85 -17.79
N CYS A 99 -10.23 10.19 -16.72
CA CYS A 99 -9.72 9.26 -15.73
C CYS A 99 -10.14 9.68 -14.32
N LYS A 100 -10.79 8.77 -13.56
CA LYS A 100 -11.18 9.05 -12.18
C LYS A 100 -9.98 9.13 -11.22
N THR A 101 -8.96 8.32 -11.49
CA THR A 101 -7.64 8.33 -10.84
C THR A 101 -6.55 8.33 -11.90
N GLN A 102 -5.32 8.71 -11.55
CA GLN A 102 -4.21 8.78 -12.53
C GLN A 102 -3.91 7.41 -13.17
N TYR A 103 -3.99 6.34 -12.39
CA TYR A 103 -3.80 4.98 -12.84
C TYR A 103 -5.07 4.15 -12.59
N GLY A 104 -5.42 3.28 -13.53
CA GLY A 104 -6.53 2.34 -13.34
C GLY A 104 -7.18 1.90 -14.64
N PHE A 105 -8.11 0.95 -14.51
CA PHE A 105 -8.95 0.45 -15.60
C PHE A 105 -10.38 0.93 -15.41
N PHE A 106 -10.95 1.53 -16.45
CA PHE A 106 -12.29 2.11 -16.42
C PHE A 106 -13.12 1.64 -17.61
N ALA A 107 -14.44 1.69 -17.47
CA ALA A 107 -15.35 1.40 -18.56
C ALA A 107 -15.12 2.39 -19.73
N SER A 108 -14.91 1.87 -20.94
CA SER A 108 -14.81 2.68 -22.15
C SER A 108 -16.19 3.29 -22.49
N PRO A 109 -16.27 4.54 -22.97
CA PRO A 109 -17.53 5.10 -23.43
C PRO A 109 -17.93 4.52 -24.80
N LEU A 110 -17.01 3.84 -25.48
CA LEU A 110 -17.21 3.15 -26.75
C LEU A 110 -17.71 1.72 -26.56
N ALA A 111 -17.74 1.23 -25.31
CA ALA A 111 -18.30 -0.07 -25.00
C ALA A 111 -19.81 -0.05 -25.27
N THR A 112 -20.27 -1.01 -26.07
CA THR A 112 -21.69 -1.20 -26.36
C THR A 112 -22.16 -2.51 -25.79
N ARG A 113 -23.48 -2.72 -25.70
CA ARG A 113 -24.02 -4.00 -25.20
C ARG A 113 -23.60 -5.21 -26.04
N SER A 114 -23.31 -5.00 -27.32
CA SER A 114 -22.79 -6.02 -28.25
C SER A 114 -21.26 -6.15 -28.22
N ASP A 115 -20.56 -5.23 -27.54
CA ASP A 115 -19.10 -5.11 -27.55
C ASP A 115 -18.61 -4.65 -26.16
N CYS A 116 -18.83 -5.54 -25.18
CA CYS A 116 -18.50 -5.29 -23.77
C CYS A 116 -17.01 -5.42 -23.44
N GLY A 117 -16.18 -5.84 -24.41
CA GLY A 117 -14.75 -6.07 -24.23
C GLY A 117 -13.93 -4.79 -24.17
N LYS A 118 -14.51 -3.65 -24.56
CA LYS A 118 -13.80 -2.37 -24.58
C LYS A 118 -13.66 -1.78 -23.20
N TYR A 119 -12.45 -1.40 -22.86
CA TYR A 119 -12.13 -0.69 -21.64
C TYR A 119 -11.09 0.37 -21.95
N ARG A 120 -10.92 1.31 -21.03
CA ARG A 120 -9.82 2.26 -21.11
C ARG A 120 -8.87 2.07 -19.96
N MET A 121 -7.58 2.14 -20.25
CA MET A 121 -6.52 2.17 -19.27
C MET A 121 -6.06 3.60 -19.07
N CYS A 122 -5.98 4.04 -17.82
CA CYS A 122 -5.43 5.34 -17.48
C CYS A 122 -3.99 5.17 -17.00
N VAL A 123 -3.10 5.98 -17.57
CA VAL A 123 -1.68 6.07 -17.19
C VAL A 123 -1.36 7.56 -17.05
N GLU A 124 -0.95 7.97 -15.85
CA GLU A 124 -0.69 9.39 -15.52
C GLU A 124 -1.86 10.32 -15.88
N GLY A 125 -3.10 9.84 -15.74
CA GLY A 125 -4.32 10.60 -16.01
C GLY A 125 -4.68 10.74 -17.50
N LYS A 126 -3.95 10.06 -18.41
CA LYS A 126 -4.29 9.96 -19.83
C LYS A 126 -4.97 8.63 -20.12
N ALA A 127 -6.12 8.68 -20.81
CA ALA A 127 -6.86 7.49 -21.18
C ALA A 127 -6.33 6.89 -22.50
N PHE A 128 -6.20 5.57 -22.52
CA PHE A 128 -5.89 4.75 -23.68
C PHE A 128 -7.01 3.74 -23.86
N GLU A 129 -7.67 3.78 -25.02
CA GLU A 129 -8.74 2.83 -25.36
C GLU A 129 -8.15 1.48 -25.79
N MET A 130 -8.74 0.39 -25.30
CA MET A 130 -8.34 -1.00 -25.53
C MET A 130 -9.53 -1.84 -26.03
#